data_AF-A0A317Y5L7-F1
#
_entry.id   AF-A0A317Y5L7-F1
#
_cell.length_a   1.000
_cell.length_b   1.000
_cell.length_c   1.000
_cell.angle_alpha   90.00
_cell.angle_beta   90.00
_cell.angle_gamma   90.00
#
_symmetry.space_group_name_H-M   'P 1'
#
loop_
_entity.id
_entity.type
_entity.pdbx_description
1 polymer ?
#
loop_
_entity_poly.entity_id
_entity_poly.type
_entity_poly.pdbx_seq_one_letter_code
_entity_poly.pdbx_strand_id
1 'polypeptide(L)'
;MQQGITILLINLSNTTGYNVTLQNDINVSLGKRPDLEKRSSFTHRLRKAVSWLGRKPASNTRRREEYHLTAKDGDLQSKTMLLNGAPLELGDAGSIPAMDPVLVAVDSPVQIAPTSIAFVVLPKFEAKACS
;
A
#
# COMPACT_ATOMS: atom_id res chain seq x y z
N MET A 1 10.33 -0.89 -15.67
CA MET A 1 9.91 -0.66 -14.28
C MET A 1 8.39 -0.68 -14.21
N GLN A 2 7.82 -1.36 -13.22
CA GLN A 2 6.37 -1.38 -13.04
C GLN A 2 5.96 -0.13 -12.27
N GLN A 3 5.06 0.67 -12.83
CA GLN A 3 4.53 1.87 -12.16
C GLN A 3 3.76 1.45 -10.90
N GLY A 4 3.91 2.19 -9.82
CA GLY A 4 3.27 1.91 -8.54
C GLY A 4 3.74 2.86 -7.45
N ILE A 5 3.12 2.73 -6.28
CA ILE A 5 3.56 3.42 -5.07
C ILE A 5 3.65 2.42 -3.92
N THR A 6 4.50 2.72 -2.94
CA THR A 6 4.57 2.02 -1.66
C THR A 6 4.28 3.01 -0.55
N ILE A 7 3.40 2.63 0.36
CA ILE A 7 3.08 3.39 1.56
C ILE A 7 3.75 2.70 2.74
N LEU A 8 4.49 3.47 3.55
CA LEU A 8 5.05 3.02 4.81
C LEU A 8 4.13 3.48 5.95
N LEU A 9 3.62 2.53 6.72
CA LEU A 9 2.81 2.80 7.90
C LEU A 9 3.60 2.32 9.12
N ILE A 10 3.72 3.18 10.13
CA ILE A 10 4.43 2.88 11.38
C ILE A 10 3.46 3.09 12.52
N ASN A 11 3.17 2.03 13.27
CA ASN A 11 2.42 2.12 14.50
C ASN A 11 3.37 2.07 15.69
N LEU A 12 3.48 3.19 16.41
CA LEU A 12 4.31 3.31 17.62
C LEU A 12 3.51 3.11 18.92
N SER A 13 2.22 2.81 18.83
CA SER A 13 1.42 2.46 20.00
C SER A 13 1.77 1.05 20.46
N ASN A 14 2.02 0.90 21.76
CA ASN A 14 2.31 -0.39 22.39
C ASN A 14 1.07 -1.28 22.55
N THR A 15 -0.13 -0.73 22.46
CA THR A 15 -1.38 -1.39 22.88
C THR A 15 -2.47 -1.32 21.82
N THR A 16 -2.45 -0.30 20.97
CA THR A 16 -3.54 -0.04 20.02
C THR A 16 -3.16 -0.46 18.61
N GLY A 17 -3.98 -1.34 18.01
CA GLY A 17 -3.95 -1.59 16.57
C GLY A 17 -4.84 -0.60 15.82
N TYR A 18 -4.54 -0.39 14.53
CA TYR A 18 -5.28 0.56 13.69
C TYR A 18 -5.81 -0.09 12.41
N ASN A 19 -7.00 0.33 12.00
CA ASN A 19 -7.61 -0.03 10.72
C ASN A 19 -7.51 1.16 9.78
N VAL A 20 -6.56 1.11 8.86
CA VAL A 20 -6.28 2.20 7.93
C VAL A 20 -7.03 1.94 6.63
N THR A 21 -7.95 2.83 6.26
CA THR A 21 -8.62 2.79 4.95
C THR A 21 -7.83 3.63 3.97
N LEU A 22 -7.48 3.05 2.82
CA LEU A 22 -6.80 3.78 1.76
C LEU A 22 -7.85 4.35 0.80
N GLN A 23 -7.85 5.67 0.65
CA GLN A 23 -8.70 6.38 -0.29
C GLN A 23 -7.84 7.21 -1.24
N ASN A 24 -8.25 7.28 -2.50
CA ASN A 24 -7.55 8.05 -3.52
C ASN A 24 -8.29 9.35 -3.81
N ASP A 25 -7.91 10.41 -3.10
CA ASP A 25 -8.52 11.75 -3.24
C ASP A 25 -7.69 12.63 -4.17
N ILE A 26 -7.50 12.23 -5.43
CA ILE A 26 -6.98 13.14 -6.47
C ILE A 26 -8.10 14.13 -6.86
N ASN A 27 -8.44 14.97 -5.89
CA ASN A 27 -8.97 16.32 -6.01
C ASN A 27 -8.00 17.29 -5.30
N VAL A 28 -6.69 16.99 -5.31
CA VAL A 28 -5.66 17.95 -4.93
C VAL A 28 -5.66 19.06 -5.97
N SER A 29 -6.33 20.15 -5.60
CA SER A 29 -6.46 21.43 -6.27
C SER A 29 -5.29 21.81 -7.18
N LEU A 30 -5.38 21.46 -8.47
CA LEU A 30 -4.62 22.12 -9.51
C LEU A 30 -5.37 23.41 -9.87
N GLY A 31 -4.99 24.49 -9.18
CA GLY A 31 -5.22 25.89 -9.55
C GLY A 31 -6.62 26.26 -10.03
N LYS A 32 -7.40 26.95 -9.19
CA LYS A 32 -8.39 27.90 -9.70
C LYS A 32 -7.64 28.97 -10.52
N ARG A 33 -7.57 28.80 -11.83
CA ARG A 33 -7.56 29.92 -12.78
C ARG A 33 -8.83 29.80 -13.62
N PRO A 34 -9.69 30.82 -13.64
CA PRO A 34 -10.81 30.83 -14.55
C PRO A 34 -10.24 31.04 -15.95
N ASP A 35 -10.63 30.16 -16.87
CA ASP A 35 -11.02 30.47 -18.24
C ASP A 35 -10.48 29.47 -19.30
N LEU A 36 -11.36 29.20 -20.27
CA LEU A 36 -11.16 28.61 -21.59
C LEU A 36 -10.94 27.07 -21.73
N GLU A 37 -12.04 26.43 -22.10
CA GLU A 37 -12.16 25.52 -23.26
C GLU A 37 -11.05 24.48 -23.52
N LYS A 38 -11.23 23.24 -23.03
CA LYS A 38 -10.85 22.01 -23.79
C LYS A 38 -11.52 20.74 -23.26
N ARG A 39 -12.71 20.44 -23.78
CA ARG A 39 -13.57 19.34 -23.35
C ARG A 39 -13.41 18.11 -24.26
N SER A 40 -12.34 17.32 -24.09
CA SER A 40 -12.32 15.91 -24.57
C SER A 40 -11.15 15.06 -24.02
N SER A 41 -9.99 15.66 -23.71
CA SER A 41 -8.81 14.92 -23.26
C SER A 41 -8.77 14.62 -21.75
N PHE A 42 -9.43 15.45 -20.94
CA PHE A 42 -9.43 15.33 -19.48
C PHE A 42 -10.31 14.18 -18.96
N THR A 43 -11.39 13.85 -19.68
CA THR A 43 -12.32 12.78 -19.26
C THR A 43 -11.70 11.38 -19.42
N HIS A 44 -10.84 11.18 -20.42
CA HIS A 44 -10.09 9.93 -20.60
C HIS A 44 -9.06 9.71 -19.48
N ARG A 45 -8.39 10.79 -19.04
CA ARG A 45 -7.42 10.74 -17.93
C ARG A 45 -8.09 10.53 -16.57
N LEU A 46 -9.25 11.14 -16.33
CA LEU A 46 -10.03 10.87 -15.11
C LEU A 46 -10.43 9.39 -15.03
N ARG A 47 -10.98 8.82 -16.11
CA ARG A 47 -11.43 7.40 -16.14
C ARG A 47 -10.31 6.40 -15.80
N LYS A 48 -9.06 6.72 -16.13
CA LYS A 48 -7.90 5.85 -15.84
C LYS A 48 -7.51 5.89 -14.36
N ALA A 49 -7.48 7.08 -13.77
CA ALA A 49 -7.18 7.31 -12.34
C ALA A 49 -8.30 6.85 -11.39
N VAL A 50 -9.59 6.96 -11.79
CA VAL A 50 -10.74 6.47 -11.00
C VAL A 50 -11.09 5.00 -11.26
N SER A 51 -10.32 4.28 -12.09
CA SER A 51 -10.59 2.85 -12.33
C SER A 51 -10.43 1.97 -11.08
N TRP A 52 -9.80 2.50 -10.02
CA TRP A 52 -9.67 1.85 -8.71
C TRP A 52 -10.90 1.98 -7.81
N LEU A 53 -11.82 2.92 -8.06
CA LEU A 53 -12.99 3.21 -7.21
C LEU A 53 -14.33 2.93 -7.92
N GLY A 54 -14.32 2.12 -8.99
CA GLY A 54 -15.51 1.80 -9.76
C GLY A 54 -16.45 0.84 -9.02
N ARG A 55 -17.57 1.35 -8.50
CA ARG A 55 -18.79 0.66 -8.02
C ARG A 55 -19.32 -0.39 -9.04
N LYS A 56 -18.67 -1.54 -9.20
CA LYS A 56 -19.22 -2.77 -9.83
C LYS A 56 -18.53 -4.02 -9.27
N PRO A 57 -19.27 -5.09 -8.93
CA PRO A 57 -18.68 -6.36 -8.54
C PRO A 57 -18.24 -7.07 -9.81
N ALA A 58 -16.94 -7.10 -10.08
CA ALA A 58 -16.38 -7.91 -11.16
C ALA A 58 -15.09 -8.54 -10.68
N SER A 59 -15.26 -9.66 -9.96
CA SER A 59 -14.46 -10.90 -10.03
C SER A 59 -13.19 -10.85 -10.90
N ASN A 60 -12.20 -10.06 -10.46
CA ASN A 60 -10.76 -10.14 -10.73
C ASN A 60 -10.10 -9.03 -9.90
N THR A 61 -10.18 -9.23 -8.57
CA THR A 61 -9.81 -8.31 -7.51
C THR A 61 -8.39 -7.78 -7.71
N ARG A 62 -8.26 -6.48 -7.98
CA ARG A 62 -6.95 -5.81 -7.86
C ARG A 62 -6.43 -6.08 -6.45
N ARG A 63 -5.22 -6.61 -6.35
CA ARG A 63 -4.59 -6.94 -5.07
C ARG A 63 -3.47 -5.96 -4.80
N ARG A 64 -3.37 -5.56 -3.54
CA ARG A 64 -2.18 -4.90 -3.00
C ARG A 64 -1.34 -5.94 -2.27
N GLU A 65 -0.05 -5.67 -2.18
CA GLU A 65 0.88 -6.48 -1.41
C GLU A 65 1.10 -5.82 -0.07
N GLU A 66 1.03 -6.59 1.00
CA GLU A 66 1.29 -6.14 2.36
C GLU A 66 2.45 -6.92 2.96
N TYR A 67 3.40 -6.19 3.53
CA TYR A 67 4.56 -6.70 4.24
C TYR A 67 4.54 -6.15 5.65
N HIS A 68 4.02 -6.93 6.59
CA HIS A 68 3.90 -6.56 7.99
C HIS A 68 5.12 -7.06 8.75
N LEU A 69 5.81 -6.14 9.39
CA LEU A 69 7.00 -6.39 10.20
C LEU A 69 6.65 -6.21 11.67
N THR A 70 6.92 -7.25 12.45
CA THR A 70 6.78 -7.26 13.92
C THR A 70 8.05 -7.80 14.54
N ALA A 71 8.37 -7.39 15.76
CA ALA A 71 9.49 -7.97 16.48
C ALA A 71 9.12 -9.38 16.96
N LYS A 72 10.08 -10.33 16.91
CA LYS A 72 9.85 -11.69 17.41
C LYS A 72 9.39 -11.65 18.87
N ASP A 73 8.34 -12.41 19.16
CA ASP A 73 7.70 -12.49 20.49
C ASP A 73 7.17 -11.14 21.03
N GLY A 74 7.03 -10.12 20.17
CA GLY A 74 6.65 -8.76 20.58
C GLY A 74 7.75 -8.00 21.32
N ASP A 75 8.97 -8.53 21.41
CA ASP A 75 10.10 -7.89 22.08
C ASP A 75 10.83 -6.92 21.14
N LEU A 76 10.74 -5.62 21.43
CA LEU A 76 11.40 -4.56 20.64
C LEU A 76 12.93 -4.62 20.65
N GLN A 77 13.52 -5.31 21.62
CA GLN A 77 14.96 -5.54 21.66
C GLN A 77 15.40 -6.78 20.88
N SER A 78 14.43 -7.54 20.35
CA SER A 78 14.71 -8.68 19.50
C SER A 78 15.54 -8.27 18.29
N LYS A 79 16.54 -9.09 17.98
CA LYS A 79 17.37 -8.95 16.78
C LYS A 79 16.74 -9.62 15.56
N THR A 80 15.61 -10.29 15.75
CA THR A 80 14.86 -10.99 14.70
C THR A 80 13.52 -10.31 14.49
N MET A 81 13.27 -9.91 13.26
CA MET A 81 11.97 -9.42 12.80
C MET A 81 11.19 -10.56 12.15
N LEU A 82 9.87 -10.53 12.30
CA LEU A 82 8.94 -11.41 11.59
C LEU A 82 8.32 -10.63 10.42
N LEU A 83 8.41 -11.18 9.21
CA LEU A 83 7.64 -10.73 8.05
C LEU A 83 6.38 -11.58 7.92
N ASN A 84 5.22 -10.94 8.05
CA ASN A 84 3.92 -11.61 7.96
C ASN A 84 3.81 -12.83 8.90
N GLY A 85 4.50 -12.77 10.05
CA GLY A 85 4.60 -13.85 11.04
C GLY A 85 5.78 -14.81 10.85
N ALA A 86 6.47 -14.81 9.70
CA ALA A 86 7.63 -15.66 9.43
C ALA A 86 8.95 -14.95 9.81
N PRO A 87 9.88 -15.60 10.54
CA PRO A 87 11.16 -15.00 10.89
C PRO A 87 12.01 -14.66 9.66
N LEU A 88 12.55 -13.44 9.63
CA LEU A 88 13.56 -13.03 8.68
C LEU A 88 14.94 -13.44 9.21
N GLU A 89 15.31 -14.68 8.93
CA GLU A 89 16.60 -15.25 9.26
C GLU A 89 17.33 -15.64 7.97
N LEU A 90 18.66 -15.50 7.97
CA LEU A 90 19.46 -15.95 6.83
C LEU A 90 19.40 -17.48 6.74
N GLY A 91 19.39 -18.00 5.52
CA GLY A 91 19.56 -19.44 5.30
C GLY A 91 20.96 -19.91 5.69
N ASP A 92 21.18 -21.22 5.73
CA ASP A 92 22.42 -21.86 6.22
C ASP A 92 23.71 -21.30 5.61
N ALA A 93 23.66 -20.86 4.34
CA ALA A 93 24.80 -20.28 3.62
C ALA A 93 24.84 -18.74 3.64
N GLY A 94 24.09 -18.08 4.54
CA GLY A 94 23.94 -16.63 4.57
C GLY A 94 23.03 -16.08 3.47
N SER A 95 22.24 -16.93 2.82
CA SER A 95 21.31 -16.51 1.77
C SER A 95 20.18 -15.66 2.35
N ILE A 96 19.82 -14.59 1.65
CA ILE A 96 18.69 -13.72 2.02
C ILE A 96 17.39 -14.52 1.91
N PRO A 97 16.52 -14.53 2.94
CA PRO A 97 15.25 -15.25 2.88
C PRO A 97 14.30 -14.62 1.87
N ALA A 98 13.33 -15.39 1.39
CA ALA A 98 12.24 -14.86 0.57
C ALA A 98 11.45 -13.80 1.36
N MET A 99 11.12 -12.70 0.70
CA MET A 99 10.29 -11.64 1.26
C MET A 99 8.91 -11.71 0.60
N ASP A 100 8.07 -12.64 1.05
CA ASP A 100 6.78 -12.89 0.43
C ASP A 100 5.68 -11.98 1.01
N PRO A 101 4.88 -11.32 0.16
CA PRO A 101 3.76 -10.49 0.60
C PRO A 101 2.53 -11.31 0.99
N VAL A 102 1.67 -10.69 1.79
CA VAL A 102 0.25 -11.06 1.83
C VAL A 102 -0.49 -10.27 0.76
N LEU A 103 -1.20 -10.97 -0.12
CA LEU A 103 -2.01 -10.35 -1.16
C LEU A 103 -3.42 -10.05 -0.64
N VAL A 104 -3.75 -8.77 -0.51
CA VAL A 104 -5.02 -8.30 0.06
C VAL A 104 -5.83 -7.57 -1.01
N ALA A 105 -7.16 -7.70 -0.96
CA ALA A 105 -8.05 -6.92 -1.82
C ALA A 105 -7.88 -5.43 -1.53
N VAL A 106 -7.74 -4.64 -2.58
CA VAL A 106 -7.41 -3.21 -2.52
C VAL A 106 -8.37 -2.37 -1.66
N ASP A 107 -9.64 -2.74 -1.62
CA ASP A 107 -10.73 -2.06 -0.91
C ASP A 107 -10.87 -2.47 0.56
N SER A 108 -10.21 -3.55 0.98
CA SER A 108 -10.18 -3.93 2.40
C SER A 108 -9.36 -2.94 3.23
N PRO A 109 -9.71 -2.65 4.48
CA PRO A 109 -8.83 -1.90 5.39
C PRO A 109 -7.48 -2.60 5.58
N VAL A 110 -6.41 -1.83 5.77
CA VAL A 110 -5.10 -2.34 6.20
C VAL A 110 -5.10 -2.40 7.73
N GLN A 111 -4.82 -3.58 8.28
CA GLN A 111 -4.74 -3.81 9.72
C GLN A 111 -3.30 -3.61 10.17
N ILE A 112 -3.05 -2.65 11.06
CA ILE A 112 -1.71 -2.37 11.58
C ILE A 112 -1.66 -2.76 13.06
N ALA A 113 -0.84 -3.75 13.40
CA ALA A 113 -0.69 -4.24 14.77
C ALA A 113 0.01 -3.19 15.67
N PRO A 114 -0.16 -3.25 17.01
CA PRO A 114 0.67 -2.48 17.93
C PRO A 114 2.16 -2.69 17.68
N THR A 115 2.95 -1.63 17.83
CA THR A 115 4.40 -1.61 17.68
C THR A 115 4.92 -2.34 16.43
N SER A 116 4.32 -2.03 15.29
CA SER A 116 4.59 -2.70 14.02
C SER A 116 4.85 -1.71 12.90
N ILE A 117 5.44 -2.23 11.82
CA ILE A 117 5.66 -1.49 10.58
C ILE A 117 4.98 -2.27 9.45
N ALA A 118 4.32 -1.59 8.53
CA ALA A 118 3.78 -2.21 7.33
C ALA A 118 4.22 -1.47 6.08
N PHE A 119 4.72 -2.20 5.08
CA PHE A 119 4.84 -1.71 3.72
C PHE A 119 3.63 -2.18 2.93
N VAL A 120 2.91 -1.23 2.34
CA VAL A 120 1.73 -1.50 1.51
C VAL A 120 2.03 -1.07 0.08
N VAL A 121 2.20 -2.05 -0.81
CA VAL A 121 2.52 -1.80 -2.20
C VAL A 121 1.24 -1.83 -3.04
N LEU A 122 1.04 -0.75 -3.79
CA LEU A 122 -0.08 -0.58 -4.70
C LEU A 122 0.47 -0.69 -6.13
N PRO A 123 0.53 -1.91 -6.70
CA PRO A 123 1.09 -2.11 -8.02
C PRO A 123 0.18 -1.49 -9.08
N LYS A 124 0.79 -1.01 -10.16
CA LYS A 124 0.06 -0.38 -11.29
C LYS A 124 -0.73 0.87 -10.88
N PHE A 125 -0.31 1.53 -9.79
CA PHE A 125 -0.85 2.82 -9.39
C PHE A 125 -0.22 3.93 -10.25
N GLU A 126 -1.06 4.70 -10.94
CA GLU A 126 -0.61 5.83 -11.76
C GLU A 126 -0.41 7.08 -10.89
N ALA A 127 0.79 7.23 -10.33
CA ALA A 127 1.23 8.46 -9.70
C ALA A 127 2.04 9.29 -10.70
N LYS A 128 1.59 10.53 -10.98
CA LYS A 128 2.30 11.46 -11.89
C LYS A 128 3.75 11.75 -11.48
N ALA A 129 4.07 11.66 -10.20
CA ALA A 129 5.42 11.87 -9.70
C ALA A 129 6.35 10.65 -9.90
N CYS A 130 5.81 9.49 -10.28
CA CYS A 130 6.53 8.22 -10.38
C CYS A 130 6.71 7.76 -11.84
N SER A 131 6.64 8.70 -12.80
CA SER A 131 6.74 8.46 -14.24
C SER A 131 7.99 9.09 -14.85
#